data_AF-A0A5D3AT01-F1
#
_entry.id   AF-A0A5D3AT01-F1
#
_cell.length_a   1.000
_cell.length_b   1.000
_cell.length_c   1.000
_cell.angle_alpha   90.00
_cell.angle_beta   90.00
_cell.angle_gamma   90.00
#
_symmetry.space_group_name_H-M   'P 1'
#
loop_
_entity.id
_entity.type
_entity.pdbx_description
1 polymer ?
#
loop_
_entity_poly.entity_id
_entity_poly.type
_entity_poly.pdbx_seq_one_letter_code
_entity_poly.pdbx_strand_id
1 'polypeptide(L)'
;MTKITVHPSPSPDGTPPKTGTKTKTRPAHWSNDHGTKFHNPWESYTWPSLWPLLKTIYLMATTKDPTRAQAKTLIPHIPNPDFGASLLNDTAHGRAGEGEGEKKLKATWLGHASVLVEFPTKPTAPPTGGRVGTVGLGEGDEGTGTGEGKGRRGVRVLFDPVLGEGMAFWGLGPKRDSSTPCKIPSLPQIDIIAISHNHYDHLDLPTLASVLASQKEQYGAEPVLFMPLNNRHVVAGLGLGSGSGSGGGKGEGKGEGKKKGEEGGRVVEMDWWEGRRVVVDGVGEVEMTCTPCQHTSSRYLWDKDNSLWSSWVARDVRPGVVGPTSVFFGGDTGYCFHSPSLHFPSNAPHLPPPPHLPYCPAFKEIGDRLGPFTLGLIPIGAYFPRMSMSGMHASPGDSVRIFRDTKCIQALGIHWGTFRMTAERLTEPPEMLAAAAREAGLGEGVFGVCAIGETRGYS
;
A
#
# COMPACT_ATOMS: atom_id res chain seq x y z
N MET A 1 15.24 -20.40 -7.72
CA MET A 1 14.50 -19.63 -6.71
C MET A 1 15.23 -18.31 -6.45
N THR A 2 14.53 -17.18 -6.49
CA THR A 2 15.05 -15.88 -6.06
C THR A 2 15.01 -15.84 -4.54
N LYS A 3 16.16 -15.58 -3.89
CA LYS A 3 16.22 -15.50 -2.43
C LYS A 3 15.94 -14.06 -2.00
N ILE A 4 15.11 -13.91 -0.97
CA ILE A 4 14.79 -12.63 -0.36
C ILE A 4 15.33 -12.63 1.07
N THR A 5 16.06 -11.58 1.43
CA THR A 5 16.67 -11.44 2.75
C THR A 5 16.22 -10.13 3.37
N VAL A 6 15.80 -10.16 4.64
CA VAL A 6 15.32 -8.98 5.37
C VAL A 6 16.30 -8.64 6.48
N HIS A 7 16.73 -7.40 6.54
CA HIS A 7 17.65 -6.88 7.54
C HIS A 7 17.01 -5.73 8.32
N PRO A 8 17.28 -5.60 9.63
CA PRO A 8 17.00 -4.36 10.35
C PRO A 8 17.61 -3.17 9.61
N SER A 9 16.85 -2.09 9.41
CA SER A 9 17.42 -0.88 8.85
C SER A 9 18.23 -0.12 9.92
N PRO A 10 19.35 0.54 9.58
CA PRO A 10 19.92 1.57 10.46
C PRO A 10 18.86 2.65 10.75
N SER A 11 18.91 3.26 11.94
CA SER A 11 17.92 4.29 12.30
C SER A 11 17.93 5.43 11.26
N PRO A 12 16.79 6.10 11.01
CA PRO A 12 16.68 7.15 10.00
C PRO A 12 17.66 8.33 10.17
N ASP A 13 18.20 8.51 11.38
CA ASP A 13 19.20 9.51 11.76
C ASP A 13 20.66 8.99 11.65
N GLY A 14 20.85 7.77 11.13
CA GLY A 14 22.17 7.12 11.04
C GLY A 14 22.70 6.60 12.38
N THR A 15 21.93 6.66 13.48
CA THR A 15 22.39 6.08 14.73
C THR A 15 22.26 4.56 14.72
N PRO A 16 23.29 3.81 15.17
CA PRO A 16 23.15 2.37 15.37
C PRO A 16 22.07 2.11 16.43
N PRO A 17 21.29 1.02 16.32
CA PRO A 17 20.28 0.69 17.31
C PRO A 17 20.93 0.61 18.69
N LYS A 18 20.57 1.54 19.57
CA LYS A 18 21.17 1.67 20.90
C LYS A 18 20.94 0.37 21.69
N THR A 19 21.96 -0.46 21.77
CA THR A 19 22.04 -1.57 22.72
C THR A 19 22.30 -0.97 24.10
N GLY A 20 21.27 -0.87 24.94
CA GLY A 20 21.44 -0.60 26.37
C GLY A 20 20.80 0.69 26.87
N THR A 21 19.77 0.50 27.70
CA THR A 21 19.30 1.36 28.80
C THR A 21 19.14 2.85 28.54
N LYS A 22 17.88 3.26 28.28
CA LYS A 22 17.20 4.40 28.91
C LYS A 22 15.70 4.13 28.80
N THR A 23 15.01 4.18 29.93
CA THR A 23 13.56 3.97 30.14
C THR A 23 12.74 4.18 28.86
N LYS A 24 12.31 3.10 28.19
CA LYS A 24 11.41 3.20 27.04
C LYS A 24 10.07 3.72 27.56
N THR A 25 9.85 5.02 27.45
CA THR A 25 8.50 5.58 27.49
C THR A 25 7.69 4.86 26.43
N ARG A 26 6.56 4.27 26.84
CA ARG A 26 5.64 3.59 25.91
C ARG A 26 5.30 4.55 24.76
N PRO A 27 5.35 4.11 23.49
CA PRO A 27 4.95 4.95 22.36
C PRO A 27 3.53 5.49 22.53
N ALA A 28 3.27 6.69 22.03
CA ALA A 28 2.00 7.38 22.27
C ALA A 28 0.78 6.60 21.78
N HIS A 29 0.91 5.82 20.71
CA HIS A 29 -0.18 5.02 20.12
C HIS A 29 -0.41 3.68 20.81
N TRP A 30 0.43 3.27 21.76
CA TRP A 30 0.27 2.03 22.50
C TRP A 30 -0.62 2.26 23.74
N SER A 31 -1.66 1.43 23.87
CA SER A 31 -2.57 1.41 25.01
C SER A 31 -2.12 0.45 26.13
N ASN A 32 -1.12 -0.40 25.86
CA ASN A 32 -0.50 -1.30 26.83
C ASN A 32 1.01 -1.44 26.54
N ASP A 33 1.77 -2.05 27.46
CA ASP A 33 3.24 -2.17 27.31
C ASP A 33 3.67 -3.37 26.44
N HIS A 34 2.70 -4.08 25.85
CA HIS A 34 2.93 -5.34 25.12
C HIS A 34 2.82 -5.20 23.60
N GLY A 35 2.37 -4.04 23.10
CA GLY A 35 2.18 -3.84 21.66
C GLY A 35 1.03 -4.69 21.11
N THR A 36 0.00 -4.91 21.92
CA THR A 36 -1.19 -5.73 21.56
C THR A 36 -2.50 -4.99 21.71
N LYS A 37 -2.42 -3.69 22.02
CA LYS A 37 -3.57 -2.78 22.09
C LYS A 37 -3.10 -1.37 21.79
N PHE A 38 -3.83 -0.68 20.93
CA PHE A 38 -3.45 0.60 20.38
C PHE A 38 -4.58 1.62 20.55
N HIS A 39 -4.28 2.87 20.25
CA HIS A 39 -5.27 3.93 20.10
C HIS A 39 -4.69 5.01 19.18
N ASN A 40 -5.58 5.81 18.60
CA ASN A 40 -5.16 6.97 17.84
C ASN A 40 -4.76 8.11 18.80
N PRO A 41 -3.53 8.64 18.72
CA PRO A 41 -3.05 9.62 19.70
C PRO A 41 -3.36 11.08 19.34
N TRP A 42 -3.95 11.36 18.16
CA TRP A 42 -4.09 12.72 17.67
C TRP A 42 -5.47 13.33 17.98
N GLU A 43 -5.50 14.61 18.33
CA GLU A 43 -6.73 15.38 18.54
C GLU A 43 -7.61 15.47 17.29
N SER A 44 -7.02 15.28 16.11
CA SER A 44 -7.70 15.23 14.81
C SER A 44 -8.50 13.96 14.57
N TYR A 45 -8.42 12.97 15.49
CA TYR A 45 -9.19 11.75 15.44
C TYR A 45 -10.35 11.77 16.43
N THR A 46 -11.51 11.27 16.00
CA THR A 46 -12.63 10.98 16.88
C THR A 46 -13.40 9.80 16.31
N TRP A 47 -13.72 8.82 17.17
CA TRP A 47 -14.64 7.76 16.80
C TRP A 47 -16.09 8.28 16.87
N PRO A 48 -16.94 8.01 15.87
CA PRO A 48 -18.32 8.47 15.88
C PRO A 48 -19.08 7.99 17.12
N SER A 49 -19.82 8.90 17.74
CA SER A 49 -20.76 8.55 18.80
C SER A 49 -22.00 7.83 18.23
N LEU A 50 -22.86 7.29 19.10
CA LEU A 50 -24.01 6.46 18.70
C LEU A 50 -24.93 7.16 17.68
N TRP A 51 -25.23 8.44 17.86
CA TRP A 51 -26.15 9.16 16.97
C TRP A 51 -25.61 9.37 15.55
N PRO A 52 -24.39 9.91 15.34
CA PRO A 52 -23.73 9.93 14.05
C PRO A 52 -23.65 8.55 13.38
N LEU A 53 -23.37 7.50 14.15
CA LEU A 53 -23.34 6.13 13.65
C LEU A 53 -24.72 5.67 13.15
N LEU A 54 -25.78 5.85 13.94
CA LEU A 54 -27.15 5.53 13.53
C LEU A 54 -27.58 6.32 12.28
N LYS A 55 -27.23 7.61 12.20
CA LYS A 55 -27.49 8.44 11.03
C LYS A 55 -26.73 7.94 9.80
N THR A 56 -25.51 7.43 9.98
CA THR A 56 -24.71 6.83 8.91
C THR A 56 -25.35 5.56 8.39
N ILE A 57 -25.79 4.67 9.29
CA ILE A 57 -26.52 3.43 8.92
C ILE A 57 -27.79 3.79 8.14
N TYR A 58 -28.58 4.74 8.62
CA TYR A 58 -29.77 5.21 7.93
C TYR A 58 -29.46 5.75 6.54
N LEU A 59 -28.43 6.60 6.42
CA LEU A 59 -28.02 7.17 5.14
C LEU A 59 -27.54 6.09 4.17
N MET A 60 -26.70 5.16 4.62
CA MET A 60 -26.24 4.05 3.79
C MET A 60 -27.41 3.17 3.31
N ALA A 61 -28.41 2.93 4.17
CA ALA A 61 -29.58 2.13 3.82
C ALA A 61 -30.55 2.84 2.86
N THR A 62 -30.59 4.18 2.89
CA THR A 62 -31.57 4.98 2.12
C THR A 62 -30.98 5.64 0.87
N THR A 63 -29.67 5.87 0.82
CA THR A 63 -29.02 6.49 -0.34
C THR A 63 -29.09 5.57 -1.55
N LYS A 64 -29.80 6.04 -2.57
CA LYS A 64 -29.81 5.43 -3.90
C LYS A 64 -28.70 6.06 -4.73
N ASP A 65 -27.74 5.24 -5.14
CA ASP A 65 -26.71 5.64 -6.08
C ASP A 65 -26.99 4.97 -7.43
N PRO A 66 -27.51 5.72 -8.42
CA PRO A 66 -27.79 5.16 -9.74
C PRO A 66 -26.53 4.74 -10.50
N THR A 67 -25.36 5.31 -10.15
CA THR A 67 -24.09 5.00 -10.84
C THR A 67 -23.57 3.61 -10.49
N ARG A 68 -23.94 3.08 -9.32
CA ARG A 68 -23.54 1.75 -8.86
C ARG A 68 -23.98 0.63 -9.82
N ALA A 69 -25.19 0.70 -10.36
CA ALA A 69 -25.68 -0.31 -11.30
C ALA A 69 -24.90 -0.30 -12.63
N GLN A 70 -24.21 0.80 -12.92
CA GLN A 70 -23.41 1.01 -14.12
C GLN A 70 -21.91 1.00 -13.83
N ALA A 71 -21.49 0.53 -12.65
CA ALA A 71 -20.11 0.57 -12.18
C ALA A 71 -19.11 0.00 -13.20
N LYS A 72 -19.43 -1.14 -13.82
CA LYS A 72 -18.58 -1.80 -14.84
C LYS A 72 -18.37 -0.98 -16.11
N THR A 73 -19.21 0.03 -16.35
CA THR A 73 -19.11 0.92 -17.51
C THR A 73 -18.53 2.27 -17.11
N LEU A 74 -18.89 2.78 -15.93
CA LEU A 74 -18.48 4.11 -15.45
C LEU A 74 -17.08 4.13 -14.85
N ILE A 75 -16.60 3.00 -14.32
CA ILE A 75 -15.24 2.87 -13.79
C ILE A 75 -14.34 2.33 -14.89
N PRO A 76 -13.38 3.14 -15.39
CA PRO A 76 -12.47 2.70 -16.45
C PRO A 76 -11.70 1.46 -16.04
N HIS A 77 -11.54 0.52 -16.97
CA HIS A 77 -10.94 -0.79 -16.70
C HIS A 77 -10.14 -1.30 -17.90
N ILE A 78 -8.94 -1.82 -17.64
CA ILE A 78 -8.04 -2.50 -18.56
C ILE A 78 -7.89 -3.95 -18.09
N PRO A 79 -8.54 -4.93 -18.75
CA PRO A 79 -8.44 -6.33 -18.37
C PRO A 79 -7.05 -6.88 -18.68
N ASN A 80 -6.52 -7.72 -17.80
CA ASN A 80 -5.22 -8.40 -17.97
C ASN A 80 -4.10 -7.39 -18.25
N PRO A 81 -3.75 -6.58 -17.24
CA PRO A 81 -2.74 -5.54 -17.40
C PRO A 81 -1.41 -6.15 -17.86
N ASP A 82 -0.67 -5.40 -18.66
CA ASP A 82 0.66 -5.81 -19.14
C ASP A 82 1.78 -5.54 -18.12
N PHE A 83 1.40 -5.02 -16.95
CA PHE A 83 2.28 -4.64 -15.84
C PHE A 83 3.46 -3.75 -16.27
N GLY A 84 3.22 -2.88 -17.27
CA GLY A 84 4.20 -1.90 -17.75
C GLY A 84 5.17 -2.44 -18.79
N ALA A 85 4.85 -3.58 -19.43
CA ALA A 85 5.57 -4.05 -20.62
C ALA A 85 5.50 -3.02 -21.76
N SER A 86 4.35 -2.37 -21.98
CA SER A 86 4.20 -1.28 -22.94
C SER A 86 5.08 -0.07 -22.64
N LEU A 87 5.30 0.26 -21.36
CA LEU A 87 6.16 1.37 -20.96
C LEU A 87 7.63 1.13 -21.30
N LEU A 88 8.05 -0.13 -21.51
CA LEU A 88 9.39 -0.48 -22.00
C LEU A 88 9.51 -0.27 -23.52
N ASN A 89 8.40 -0.40 -24.25
CA ASN A 89 8.32 -0.41 -25.70
C ASN A 89 7.84 0.92 -26.32
N ASP A 90 7.62 1.97 -25.51
CA ASP A 90 7.12 3.29 -25.96
C ASP A 90 8.19 4.11 -26.73
N THR A 91 9.05 3.41 -27.47
CA THR A 91 9.99 3.91 -28.49
C THR A 91 9.29 4.13 -29.84
N ALA A 92 8.04 3.67 -30.00
CA ALA A 92 7.31 3.69 -31.28
C ALA A 92 6.87 5.10 -31.76
N HIS A 93 6.92 6.13 -30.90
CA HIS A 93 6.56 7.51 -31.24
C HIS A 93 7.71 8.52 -31.02
N GLY A 94 8.95 8.09 -31.30
CA GLY A 94 10.01 8.97 -31.83
C GLY A 94 10.53 10.10 -30.94
N ARG A 95 10.34 10.07 -29.61
CA ARG A 95 10.85 11.13 -28.73
C ARG A 95 11.47 10.71 -27.40
N ALA A 96 11.34 9.46 -26.97
CA ALA A 96 11.96 8.95 -25.74
C ALA A 96 13.25 8.18 -26.06
N GLY A 97 14.34 8.49 -25.34
CA GLY A 97 15.60 7.77 -25.49
C GLY A 97 15.49 6.31 -25.09
N GLU A 98 16.25 5.41 -25.72
CA GLU A 98 16.36 4.00 -25.34
C GLU A 98 16.55 3.87 -23.81
N GLY A 99 15.66 3.13 -23.14
CA GLY A 99 15.74 2.86 -21.70
C GLY A 99 15.05 3.84 -20.74
N GLU A 100 14.18 4.75 -21.21
CA GLU A 100 13.39 5.62 -20.31
C GLU A 100 12.39 4.85 -19.43
N GLY A 101 11.70 3.83 -19.98
CA GLY A 101 10.75 3.00 -19.23
C GLY A 101 11.40 2.17 -18.12
N GLU A 102 12.69 1.86 -18.25
CA GLU A 102 13.49 1.14 -17.26
C GLU A 102 13.86 2.00 -16.06
N LYS A 103 13.84 3.34 -16.23
CA LYS A 103 14.19 4.33 -15.21
C LYS A 103 12.99 4.80 -14.38
N LYS A 104 11.77 4.48 -14.81
CA LYS A 104 10.53 4.91 -14.14
C LYS A 104 10.12 3.92 -13.05
N LEU A 105 9.59 4.47 -11.97
CA LEU A 105 8.78 3.70 -11.02
C LEU A 105 7.45 3.39 -11.71
N LYS A 106 7.03 2.13 -11.73
CA LYS A 106 5.75 1.74 -12.36
C LYS A 106 4.73 1.40 -11.29
N ALA A 107 3.49 1.86 -11.45
CA ALA A 107 2.38 1.45 -10.59
C ALA A 107 1.20 0.96 -11.42
N THR A 108 0.72 -0.24 -11.12
CA THR A 108 -0.51 -0.83 -11.67
C THR A 108 -1.60 -0.77 -10.61
N TRP A 109 -2.69 -0.05 -10.86
CA TRP A 109 -3.82 -0.03 -9.92
C TRP A 109 -4.71 -1.26 -10.13
N LEU A 110 -4.82 -2.13 -9.13
CA LEU A 110 -5.62 -3.36 -9.20
C LEU A 110 -7.05 -3.18 -8.64
N GLY A 111 -7.44 -1.93 -8.38
CA GLY A 111 -8.71 -1.57 -7.75
C GLY A 111 -8.59 -1.49 -6.23
N HIS A 112 -9.48 -0.72 -5.62
CA HIS A 112 -9.49 -0.40 -4.18
C HIS A 112 -8.13 0.16 -3.73
N ALA A 113 -7.60 -0.28 -2.61
CA ALA A 113 -6.24 0.02 -2.14
C ALA A 113 -5.16 -0.87 -2.77
N SER A 114 -5.52 -1.82 -3.62
CA SER A 114 -4.57 -2.77 -4.22
C SER A 114 -3.75 -2.12 -5.33
N VAL A 115 -2.45 -2.01 -5.12
CA VAL A 115 -1.51 -1.45 -6.11
C VAL A 115 -0.26 -2.31 -6.18
N LEU A 116 0.11 -2.71 -7.38
CA LEU A 116 1.42 -3.31 -7.64
C LEU A 116 2.40 -2.22 -8.08
N VAL A 117 3.49 -2.06 -7.36
CA VAL A 117 4.58 -1.14 -7.69
C VAL A 117 5.80 -1.93 -8.12
N GLU A 118 6.41 -1.57 -9.25
CA GLU A 118 7.72 -2.06 -9.69
C GLU A 118 8.74 -0.90 -9.65
N PHE A 119 9.83 -1.11 -8.92
CA PHE A 119 10.95 -0.17 -8.88
C PHE A 119 11.76 -0.21 -10.20
N PRO A 120 12.47 0.87 -10.56
CA PRO A 120 13.33 0.91 -11.75
C PRO A 120 14.34 -0.24 -11.80
N THR A 121 14.71 -0.71 -12.99
CA THR A 121 15.74 -1.74 -13.16
C THR A 121 17.14 -1.14 -13.00
N LYS A 122 18.15 -2.00 -12.81
CA LYS A 122 19.55 -1.57 -12.87
C LYS A 122 19.89 -1.27 -14.34
N PRO A 123 20.54 -0.15 -14.67
CA PRO A 123 21.11 0.03 -16.00
C PRO A 123 22.12 -1.11 -16.25
N THR A 124 21.87 -1.94 -17.25
CA THR A 124 22.87 -2.89 -17.72
C THR A 124 23.98 -2.08 -18.38
N ALA A 125 25.23 -2.30 -17.96
CA ALA A 125 26.35 -1.76 -18.72
C ALA A 125 26.26 -2.29 -20.16
N PRO A 126 26.48 -1.47 -21.20
CA PRO A 126 26.44 -1.94 -22.57
C PRO A 126 27.43 -3.09 -22.74
N PRO A 127 27.09 -4.15 -23.51
CA PRO A 127 28.00 -5.26 -23.72
C PRO A 127 29.28 -4.73 -24.35
N THR A 128 30.40 -4.90 -23.64
CA THR A 128 31.73 -4.59 -24.16
C THR A 128 31.93 -5.34 -25.47
N GLY A 129 32.12 -4.62 -26.56
CA GLY A 129 32.22 -5.15 -27.92
C GLY A 129 33.25 -6.27 -28.04
N GLY A 130 32.77 -7.51 -28.01
CA GLY A 130 33.50 -8.69 -28.44
C GLY A 130 33.17 -8.97 -29.90
N ARG A 131 34.21 -9.00 -30.75
CA ARG A 131 34.13 -9.32 -32.18
C ARG A 131 33.19 -10.50 -32.47
N VAL A 132 32.33 -10.31 -33.47
CA VAL A 132 31.54 -11.35 -34.13
C VAL A 132 32.48 -12.42 -34.68
N GLY A 133 32.49 -13.59 -34.05
CA GLY A 133 33.01 -14.83 -34.61
C GLY A 133 31.85 -15.65 -35.14
N THR A 134 31.81 -15.84 -36.46
CA THR A 134 30.89 -16.74 -37.15
C THR A 134 31.09 -18.19 -36.71
N VAL A 135 30.07 -18.84 -36.13
CA VAL A 135 29.98 -20.32 -36.09
C VAL A 135 28.53 -20.78 -35.93
N GLY A 136 28.11 -21.62 -36.88
CA GLY A 136 27.28 -22.81 -36.64
C GLY A 136 25.76 -22.64 -36.50
N LEU A 137 25.04 -22.91 -37.59
CA LEU A 137 23.62 -23.30 -37.54
C LEU A 137 23.49 -24.64 -36.81
N GLY A 138 22.70 -24.68 -35.75
CA GLY A 138 22.27 -25.89 -35.05
C GLY A 138 20.82 -25.73 -34.60
N GLU A 139 19.97 -26.63 -35.08
CA GLU A 139 18.52 -26.70 -34.83
C GLU A 139 18.18 -27.10 -33.39
N GLY A 140 17.03 -26.58 -32.92
CA GLY A 140 16.16 -27.25 -31.94
C GLY A 140 16.33 -26.86 -30.48
N ASP A 141 15.42 -26.03 -29.97
CA ASP A 141 14.64 -26.30 -28.74
C ASP A 141 13.52 -25.24 -28.60
N GLU A 142 12.29 -25.58 -29.02
CA GLU A 142 11.08 -24.85 -28.64
C GLU A 142 10.68 -25.25 -27.22
N GLY A 143 11.39 -24.70 -26.24
CA GLY A 143 11.02 -24.76 -24.83
C GLY A 143 10.17 -23.54 -24.45
N THR A 144 8.84 -23.70 -24.38
CA THR A 144 7.91 -22.72 -23.80
C THR A 144 8.09 -22.67 -22.28
N GLY A 145 9.16 -22.02 -21.81
CA GLY A 145 9.38 -21.69 -20.41
C GLY A 145 9.42 -20.18 -20.25
N THR A 146 8.37 -19.58 -19.68
CA THR A 146 8.32 -18.16 -19.31
C THR A 146 9.19 -17.88 -18.08
N GLY A 147 10.48 -18.17 -18.17
CA GLY A 147 11.45 -17.69 -17.22
C GLY A 147 11.70 -16.21 -17.46
N GLU A 148 11.00 -15.33 -16.74
CA GLU A 148 11.43 -13.93 -16.61
C GLU A 148 12.90 -13.95 -16.17
N GLY A 149 13.80 -13.58 -17.08
CA GLY A 149 15.23 -13.65 -16.87
C GLY A 149 15.63 -12.88 -15.61
N LYS A 150 16.34 -13.55 -14.70
CA LYS A 150 17.02 -12.93 -13.56
C LYS A 150 17.78 -11.68 -14.07
N GLY A 151 17.32 -10.49 -13.66
CA GLY A 151 17.97 -9.20 -13.98
C GLY A 151 17.22 -8.25 -14.92
N ARG A 152 16.00 -8.56 -15.40
CA ARG A 152 15.23 -7.66 -16.32
C ARG A 152 14.10 -6.85 -15.67
N ARG A 153 13.90 -6.94 -14.35
CA ARG A 153 12.87 -6.18 -13.60
C ARG A 153 13.44 -5.59 -12.31
N GLY A 154 12.78 -4.59 -11.73
CA GLY A 154 13.07 -4.15 -10.37
C GLY A 154 12.25 -4.91 -9.32
N VAL A 155 12.46 -4.54 -8.06
CA VAL A 155 11.74 -5.10 -6.92
C VAL A 155 10.26 -4.73 -7.04
N ARG A 156 9.37 -5.70 -6.79
CA ARG A 156 7.92 -5.52 -6.85
C ARG A 156 7.28 -5.57 -5.47
N VAL A 157 6.51 -4.53 -5.14
CA VAL A 157 5.76 -4.40 -3.89
C VAL A 157 4.26 -4.36 -4.19
N LEU A 158 3.50 -5.28 -3.62
CA LEU A 158 2.04 -5.32 -3.73
C LEU A 158 1.41 -4.84 -2.41
N PHE A 159 0.71 -3.71 -2.47
CA PHE A 159 0.02 -3.13 -1.32
C PHE A 159 -1.43 -3.66 -1.24
N ASP A 160 -1.88 -3.99 -0.03
CA ASP A 160 -3.28 -4.35 0.33
C ASP A 160 -4.03 -5.16 -0.74
N PRO A 161 -3.58 -6.38 -1.09
CA PRO A 161 -4.16 -7.14 -2.18
C PRO A 161 -5.56 -7.66 -1.87
N VAL A 162 -6.54 -7.17 -2.64
CA VAL A 162 -7.94 -7.61 -2.65
C VAL A 162 -8.40 -7.75 -4.10
N LEU A 163 -8.33 -8.97 -4.61
CA LEU A 163 -8.70 -9.30 -6.00
C LEU A 163 -10.02 -10.09 -6.08
N GLY A 164 -10.58 -10.48 -4.94
CA GLY A 164 -11.87 -11.16 -4.85
C GLY A 164 -13.08 -10.31 -5.26
N GLU A 165 -14.20 -11.00 -5.51
CA GLU A 165 -15.51 -10.43 -5.86
C GLU A 165 -16.33 -9.96 -4.65
N GLY A 166 -15.91 -10.30 -3.43
CA GLY A 166 -16.58 -9.88 -2.20
C GLY A 166 -15.64 -9.88 -1.02
N MET A 167 -15.98 -9.05 -0.02
CA MET A 167 -15.18 -8.84 1.19
C MET A 167 -16.06 -9.21 2.37
N ALA A 168 -15.75 -10.29 3.09
CA ALA A 168 -16.59 -10.69 4.22
C ALA A 168 -16.07 -11.86 5.07
N PHE A 169 -16.45 -11.82 6.35
CA PHE A 169 -16.64 -13.00 7.17
C PHE A 169 -17.89 -13.76 6.70
N TRP A 170 -17.76 -15.05 6.32
CA TRP A 170 -18.88 -15.93 5.95
C TRP A 170 -19.76 -15.45 4.77
N GLY A 171 -19.19 -14.64 3.86
CA GLY A 171 -19.91 -14.14 2.69
C GLY A 171 -20.89 -12.98 2.96
N LEU A 172 -20.90 -12.45 4.19
CA LEU A 172 -21.67 -11.26 4.59
C LEU A 172 -20.80 -10.00 4.57
N GLY A 173 -20.93 -9.20 3.51
CA GLY A 173 -20.20 -7.93 3.37
C GLY A 173 -20.32 -7.34 1.97
N PRO A 174 -19.66 -6.20 1.70
CA PRO A 174 -19.74 -5.53 0.41
C PRO A 174 -19.20 -6.43 -0.71
N LYS A 175 -19.90 -6.42 -1.84
CA LYS A 175 -19.45 -7.05 -3.08
C LYS A 175 -18.74 -6.02 -3.93
N ARG A 176 -17.81 -6.48 -4.76
CA ARG A 176 -17.16 -5.65 -5.77
C ARG A 176 -18.22 -5.15 -6.75
N ASP A 177 -18.25 -3.84 -6.97
CA ASP A 177 -19.12 -3.21 -7.95
C ASP A 177 -18.42 -3.10 -9.32
N SER A 178 -17.10 -2.84 -9.33
CA SER A 178 -16.29 -2.76 -10.56
C SER A 178 -15.84 -4.12 -11.10
N SER A 179 -15.18 -4.12 -12.25
CA SER A 179 -14.54 -5.31 -12.82
C SER A 179 -13.26 -5.68 -12.06
N THR A 180 -12.99 -6.98 -11.94
CA THR A 180 -11.69 -7.48 -11.47
C THR A 180 -10.62 -7.24 -12.54
N PRO A 181 -9.44 -6.67 -12.18
CA PRO A 181 -8.41 -6.28 -13.15
C PRO A 181 -7.85 -7.49 -13.92
N CYS A 182 -7.65 -8.59 -13.22
CA CYS A 182 -6.93 -9.74 -13.71
C CYS A 182 -7.19 -10.97 -12.84
N LYS A 183 -6.78 -12.15 -13.32
CA LYS A 183 -6.77 -13.37 -12.49
C LYS A 183 -5.48 -13.41 -11.67
N ILE A 184 -5.52 -14.00 -10.48
CA ILE A 184 -4.32 -14.13 -9.62
C ILE A 184 -3.14 -14.80 -10.34
N PRO A 185 -3.31 -15.88 -11.12
CA PRO A 185 -2.21 -16.48 -11.90
C PRO A 185 -1.61 -15.62 -13.02
N SER A 186 -2.20 -14.46 -13.32
CA SER A 186 -1.61 -13.50 -14.27
C SER A 186 -0.77 -12.43 -13.58
N LEU A 187 -0.77 -12.37 -12.24
CA LEU A 187 0.11 -11.46 -11.51
C LEU A 187 1.56 -11.84 -11.78
N PRO A 188 2.44 -10.85 -12.01
CA PRO A 188 3.83 -11.13 -12.25
C PRO A 188 4.51 -11.53 -10.92
N GLN A 189 5.80 -11.86 -10.93
CA GLN A 189 6.49 -12.23 -9.68
C GLN A 189 6.43 -11.08 -8.66
N ILE A 190 5.99 -11.34 -7.44
CA ILE A 190 5.91 -10.39 -6.33
C ILE A 190 6.99 -10.72 -5.31
N ASP A 191 7.75 -9.71 -4.88
CA ASP A 191 8.81 -9.90 -3.90
C ASP A 191 8.34 -9.52 -2.48
N ILE A 192 7.52 -8.47 -2.37
CA ILE A 192 7.02 -7.93 -1.09
C ILE A 192 5.50 -7.75 -1.17
N ILE A 193 4.77 -8.12 -0.12
CA ILE A 193 3.39 -7.70 0.10
C ILE A 193 3.36 -6.85 1.37
N ALA A 194 2.75 -5.66 1.31
CA ALA A 194 2.60 -4.76 2.45
C ALA A 194 1.11 -4.56 2.78
N ILE A 195 0.74 -4.87 4.02
CA ILE A 195 -0.62 -4.74 4.55
C ILE A 195 -0.69 -3.50 5.44
N SER A 196 -1.63 -2.59 5.22
CA SER A 196 -1.81 -1.40 6.07
C SER A 196 -2.50 -1.70 7.39
N HIS A 197 -3.53 -2.54 7.39
CA HIS A 197 -4.32 -2.89 8.58
C HIS A 197 -5.20 -4.13 8.32
N ASN A 198 -5.91 -4.61 9.35
CA ASN A 198 -6.64 -5.88 9.30
C ASN A 198 -8.12 -5.80 8.89
N HIS A 199 -8.61 -4.69 8.33
CA HIS A 199 -9.96 -4.68 7.77
C HIS A 199 -10.05 -5.63 6.57
N TYR A 200 -11.25 -6.16 6.32
CA TYR A 200 -11.47 -7.21 5.30
C TYR A 200 -11.16 -6.73 3.88
N ASP A 201 -11.26 -5.44 3.63
CA ASP A 201 -11.00 -4.79 2.35
C ASP A 201 -9.52 -4.41 2.13
N HIS A 202 -8.65 -4.69 3.10
CA HIS A 202 -7.18 -4.49 2.99
C HIS A 202 -6.38 -5.76 3.28
N LEU A 203 -6.91 -6.63 4.12
CA LEU A 203 -6.36 -7.95 4.45
C LEU A 203 -7.39 -9.05 4.11
N ASP A 204 -7.51 -9.35 2.82
CA ASP A 204 -8.37 -10.41 2.31
C ASP A 204 -7.64 -11.76 2.31
N LEU A 205 -7.99 -12.63 3.25
CA LEU A 205 -7.31 -13.92 3.43
C LEU A 205 -7.44 -14.85 2.21
N PRO A 206 -8.60 -14.96 1.54
CA PRO A 206 -8.71 -15.71 0.28
C PRO A 206 -7.77 -15.20 -0.80
N THR A 207 -7.76 -13.88 -1.08
CA THR A 207 -6.83 -13.29 -2.06
C THR A 207 -5.39 -13.59 -1.66
N LEU A 208 -5.02 -13.35 -0.40
CA LEU A 208 -3.65 -13.55 0.07
C LEU A 208 -3.21 -15.02 -0.05
N ALA A 209 -4.06 -15.97 0.35
CA ALA A 209 -3.78 -17.40 0.21
C ALA A 209 -3.55 -17.80 -1.25
N SER A 210 -4.42 -17.33 -2.15
CA SER A 210 -4.32 -17.61 -3.59
C SER A 210 -3.08 -16.97 -4.22
N VAL A 211 -2.73 -15.73 -3.84
CA VAL A 211 -1.51 -15.07 -4.31
C VAL A 211 -0.28 -15.85 -3.87
N LEU A 212 -0.17 -16.20 -2.59
CA LEU A 212 0.96 -16.97 -2.06
C LEU A 212 1.12 -18.32 -2.78
N ALA A 213 0.02 -19.05 -2.95
CA ALA A 213 0.02 -20.32 -3.67
C ALA A 213 0.46 -20.15 -5.12
N SER A 214 -0.11 -19.19 -5.84
CA SER A 214 0.24 -18.90 -7.25
C SER A 214 1.70 -18.49 -7.40
N GLN A 215 2.24 -17.65 -6.50
CA GLN A 215 3.63 -17.20 -6.56
C GLN A 215 4.60 -18.36 -6.32
N LYS A 216 4.29 -19.23 -5.34
CA LYS A 216 5.05 -20.45 -5.09
C LYS A 216 5.03 -21.40 -6.28
N GLU A 217 3.87 -21.61 -6.88
CA GLU A 217 3.69 -22.52 -8.02
C GLU A 217 4.41 -22.01 -9.28
N GLN A 218 4.24 -20.73 -9.62
CA GLN A 218 4.75 -20.18 -10.88
C GLN A 218 6.22 -19.75 -10.81
N TYR A 219 6.65 -19.15 -9.70
CA TYR A 219 7.99 -18.57 -9.57
C TYR A 219 8.90 -19.36 -8.63
N GLY A 220 8.37 -20.41 -8.01
CA GLY A 220 9.08 -21.20 -7.01
C GLY A 220 9.47 -20.38 -5.78
N ALA A 221 8.90 -19.20 -5.56
CA ALA A 221 9.22 -18.29 -4.48
C ALA A 221 7.96 -17.58 -3.96
N GLU A 222 7.87 -17.36 -2.66
CA GLU A 222 6.77 -16.62 -2.04
C GLU A 222 7.27 -15.23 -1.61
N PRO A 223 6.42 -14.20 -1.71
CA PRO A 223 6.76 -12.87 -1.22
C PRO A 223 6.92 -12.82 0.30
N VAL A 224 7.67 -11.82 0.77
CA VAL A 224 7.73 -11.47 2.20
C VAL A 224 6.54 -10.57 2.56
N LEU A 225 5.88 -10.87 3.67
CA LEU A 225 4.72 -10.15 4.18
C LEU A 225 5.13 -9.10 5.22
N PHE A 226 4.80 -7.85 4.98
CA PHE A 226 4.97 -6.73 5.91
C PHE A 226 3.63 -6.32 6.49
N MET A 227 3.55 -6.22 7.82
CA MET A 227 2.31 -5.85 8.52
C MET A 227 2.63 -4.97 9.74
N PRO A 228 1.70 -4.10 10.19
CA PRO A 228 1.82 -3.42 11.46
C PRO A 228 1.79 -4.42 12.62
N LEU A 229 2.24 -4.00 13.81
CA LEU A 229 2.24 -4.83 15.00
C LEU A 229 0.91 -5.54 15.29
N ASN A 230 1.05 -6.77 15.79
CA ASN A 230 -0.02 -7.65 16.23
C ASN A 230 -1.03 -8.04 15.14
N ASN A 231 -0.64 -8.05 13.87
CA ASN A 231 -1.46 -8.55 12.75
C ASN A 231 -1.13 -10.00 12.35
N ARG A 232 0.01 -10.57 12.77
CA ARG A 232 0.45 -11.92 12.38
C ARG A 232 -0.57 -13.00 12.74
N HIS A 233 -1.30 -12.82 13.84
CA HIS A 233 -2.32 -13.77 14.27
C HIS A 233 -3.42 -13.96 13.20
N VAL A 234 -3.69 -12.94 12.37
CA VAL A 234 -4.71 -12.99 11.31
C VAL A 234 -4.28 -13.92 10.17
N VAL A 235 -2.99 -13.99 9.87
CA VAL A 235 -2.42 -14.78 8.77
C VAL A 235 -1.81 -16.11 9.22
N ALA A 236 -1.86 -16.43 10.52
CA ALA A 236 -1.27 -17.64 11.09
C ALA A 236 -1.80 -18.93 10.44
N GLY A 237 -3.07 -18.95 10.01
CA GLY A 237 -3.69 -20.07 9.32
C GLY A 237 -3.21 -20.32 7.88
N LEU A 238 -2.43 -19.41 7.29
CA LEU A 238 -1.96 -19.52 5.90
C LEU A 238 -0.71 -20.39 5.73
N GLY A 239 -0.17 -20.95 6.81
CA GLY A 239 1.05 -21.78 6.75
C GLY A 239 2.31 -20.98 6.39
N LEU A 240 2.29 -19.66 6.57
CA LEU A 240 3.46 -18.79 6.48
C LEU A 240 4.35 -19.10 7.69
N GLY A 241 5.53 -19.69 7.45
CA GLY A 241 6.38 -20.29 8.50
C GLY A 241 6.48 -19.44 9.76
N SER A 242 6.35 -20.09 10.93
CA SER A 242 6.39 -19.46 12.24
C SER A 242 7.80 -18.92 12.55
N GLY A 243 8.04 -17.67 12.19
CA GLY A 243 9.10 -16.90 12.84
C GLY A 243 8.72 -16.72 14.30
N SER A 244 9.44 -17.38 15.21
CA SER A 244 9.22 -17.25 16.66
C SER A 244 9.55 -15.80 17.08
N GLY A 245 8.50 -14.99 17.21
CA GLY A 245 8.61 -13.59 17.59
C GLY A 245 7.27 -13.03 18.05
N SER A 246 6.57 -13.78 18.91
CA SER A 246 5.50 -13.24 19.74
C SER A 246 5.76 -13.74 21.15
N GLY A 247 6.29 -12.85 21.99
CA GLY A 247 6.52 -13.10 23.40
C GLY A 247 5.18 -13.15 24.14
N GLY A 248 4.60 -14.34 24.20
CA GLY A 248 3.39 -14.63 24.96
C GLY A 248 3.35 -16.11 25.32
N GLY A 249 4.15 -16.51 26.31
CA GLY A 249 4.17 -17.90 26.79
C GLY A 249 4.70 -18.01 28.21
N LYS A 250 3.81 -18.34 29.15
CA LYS A 250 4.18 -19.03 30.39
C LYS A 250 4.85 -20.35 30.01
N GLY A 251 6.02 -20.63 30.58
CA GLY A 251 6.69 -21.91 30.44
C GLY A 251 8.17 -21.81 30.79
N GLU A 252 8.52 -22.23 32.01
CA GLU A 252 9.91 -22.43 32.44
C GLU A 252 10.55 -23.55 31.62
N GLY A 253 11.70 -23.25 31.00
CA GLY A 253 12.51 -24.24 30.30
C GLY A 253 13.88 -23.65 29.95
N LYS A 254 14.92 -24.08 30.66
CA LYS A 254 16.32 -23.77 30.38
C LYS A 254 16.74 -24.41 29.05
N GLY A 255 17.43 -23.66 28.18
CA GLY A 255 18.03 -24.21 26.97
C GLY A 255 18.70 -23.18 26.06
N GLU A 256 20.02 -23.06 26.21
CA GLU A 256 21.08 -22.76 25.24
C GLU A 256 20.89 -21.67 24.13
N GLY A 257 21.88 -20.76 24.09
CA GLY A 257 21.90 -19.57 23.26
C GLY A 257 21.89 -19.83 21.76
N LYS A 258 20.81 -19.39 21.10
CA LYS A 258 20.75 -19.21 19.64
C LYS A 258 21.31 -17.83 19.27
N LYS A 259 22.23 -17.78 18.31
CA LYS A 259 22.75 -16.54 17.69
C LYS A 259 21.58 -15.65 17.24
N LYS A 260 21.46 -14.45 17.80
CA LYS A 260 20.63 -13.35 17.27
C LYS A 260 21.21 -12.91 15.93
N GLY A 261 20.53 -13.17 14.81
CA GLY A 261 21.03 -12.73 13.51
C GLY A 261 20.13 -12.96 12.31
N GLU A 262 19.22 -13.94 12.35
CA GLU A 262 18.28 -14.18 11.25
C GLU A 262 16.86 -14.30 11.81
N GLU A 263 16.04 -13.26 11.65
CA GLU A 263 14.59 -13.37 11.79
C GLU A 263 14.05 -14.17 10.60
N GLY A 264 14.13 -15.50 10.70
CA GLY A 264 13.72 -16.44 9.65
C GLY A 264 12.20 -16.62 9.49
N GLY A 265 11.42 -15.54 9.53
CA GLY A 265 9.97 -15.56 9.29
C GLY A 265 9.58 -14.88 7.98
N ARG A 266 8.62 -15.45 7.25
CA ARG A 266 8.02 -14.80 6.04
C ARG A 266 7.14 -13.59 6.37
N VAL A 267 6.80 -13.40 7.64
CA VAL A 267 5.94 -12.31 8.13
C VAL A 267 6.77 -11.42 9.04
N VAL A 268 6.85 -10.14 8.68
CA VAL A 268 7.56 -9.08 9.39
C VAL A 268 6.53 -8.12 9.97
N GLU A 269 6.41 -8.12 11.30
CA GLU A 269 5.56 -7.16 12.04
C GLU A 269 6.40 -5.97 12.46
N MET A 270 5.89 -4.76 12.25
CA MET A 270 6.63 -3.53 12.50
C MET A 270 5.80 -2.51 13.26
N ASP A 271 6.43 -1.84 14.21
CA ASP A 271 5.86 -0.64 14.83
C ASP A 271 6.05 0.58 13.93
N TRP A 272 5.31 1.65 14.19
CA TRP A 272 5.54 2.92 13.52
C TRP A 272 7.00 3.38 13.67
N TRP A 273 7.52 3.91 12.57
CA TRP A 273 8.90 4.37 12.38
C TRP A 273 9.97 3.28 12.33
N GLU A 274 9.62 2.01 12.45
CA GLU A 274 10.57 0.95 12.16
C GLU A 274 10.83 0.84 10.65
N GLY A 275 12.08 0.52 10.30
CA GLY A 275 12.51 0.25 8.93
C GLY A 275 13.10 -1.16 8.79
N ARG A 276 12.96 -1.77 7.62
CA ARG A 276 13.63 -3.01 7.23
C ARG A 276 14.12 -2.91 5.79
N ARG A 277 15.38 -3.25 5.58
CA ARG A 277 15.98 -3.37 4.24
C ARG A 277 15.70 -4.76 3.70
N VAL A 278 15.11 -4.83 2.51
CA VAL A 278 14.80 -6.05 1.79
C VAL A 278 15.74 -6.16 0.60
N VAL A 279 16.52 -7.24 0.56
CA VAL A 279 17.44 -7.57 -0.53
C VAL A 279 16.84 -8.73 -1.32
N VAL A 280 16.62 -8.52 -2.61
CA VAL A 280 16.12 -9.53 -3.55
C VAL A 280 17.26 -9.92 -4.48
N ASP A 281 17.79 -11.14 -4.31
CA ASP A 281 19.02 -11.60 -4.96
C ASP A 281 18.93 -11.48 -6.49
N GLY A 282 19.81 -10.66 -7.07
CA GLY A 282 19.88 -10.43 -8.51
C GLY A 282 18.78 -9.51 -9.08
N VAL A 283 17.96 -8.88 -8.23
CA VAL A 283 16.88 -7.95 -8.63
C VAL A 283 17.12 -6.54 -8.08
N GLY A 284 17.27 -6.38 -6.77
CA GLY A 284 17.44 -5.06 -6.18
C GLY A 284 17.23 -5.01 -4.67
N GLU A 285 17.17 -3.78 -4.16
CA GLU A 285 17.12 -3.52 -2.71
C GLU A 285 16.14 -2.38 -2.40
N VAL A 286 15.17 -2.67 -1.53
CA VAL A 286 14.14 -1.71 -1.11
C VAL A 286 14.10 -1.64 0.41
N GLU A 287 14.05 -0.43 0.95
CA GLU A 287 13.73 -0.18 2.35
C GLU A 287 12.23 -0.01 2.53
N MET A 288 11.65 -0.84 3.40
CA MET A 288 10.27 -0.72 3.85
C MET A 288 10.25 -0.03 5.22
N THR A 289 9.48 1.04 5.37
CA THR A 289 9.27 1.74 6.64
C THR A 289 7.78 1.74 6.98
N CYS A 290 7.44 1.24 8.18
CA CYS A 290 6.07 1.30 8.72
C CYS A 290 5.84 2.73 9.25
N THR A 291 4.88 3.46 8.70
CA THR A 291 4.63 4.87 9.08
C THR A 291 3.24 5.06 9.68
N PRO A 292 3.03 6.07 10.54
CA PRO A 292 1.70 6.30 11.10
C PRO A 292 0.64 6.69 10.06
N CYS A 293 -0.62 6.40 10.34
CA CYS A 293 -1.77 6.98 9.66
C CYS A 293 -2.96 7.14 10.62
N GLN A 294 -3.93 7.98 10.29
CA GLN A 294 -5.10 8.27 11.13
C GLN A 294 -6.24 7.29 10.85
N HIS A 295 -6.16 6.11 11.46
CA HIS A 295 -7.18 5.07 11.29
C HIS A 295 -7.41 4.28 12.59
N THR A 296 -7.95 3.07 12.45
CA THR A 296 -8.27 2.10 13.50
C THR A 296 -8.05 0.68 12.96
N SER A 297 -8.25 -0.34 13.78
CA SER A 297 -8.33 -1.72 13.32
C SER A 297 -9.51 -2.45 13.97
N SER A 298 -10.11 -3.40 13.26
CA SER A 298 -11.04 -4.39 13.84
C SER A 298 -11.34 -5.47 12.80
N ARG A 299 -11.30 -6.73 13.22
CA ARG A 299 -11.60 -7.87 12.34
C ARG A 299 -12.64 -8.79 12.93
N TYR A 300 -12.55 -9.06 14.21
CA TYR A 300 -13.45 -9.94 14.95
C TYR A 300 -14.32 -9.16 15.94
N LEU A 301 -15.28 -9.85 16.54
CA LEU A 301 -16.06 -9.25 17.62
C LEU A 301 -15.12 -8.95 18.81
N TRP A 302 -15.15 -7.72 19.30
CA TRP A 302 -14.39 -7.23 20.47
C TRP A 302 -12.87 -7.06 20.27
N ASP A 303 -12.37 -7.02 19.04
CA ASP A 303 -10.93 -6.87 18.78
C ASP A 303 -10.48 -5.47 18.35
N LYS A 304 -11.38 -4.48 18.45
CA LYS A 304 -11.10 -3.11 18.03
C LYS A 304 -9.80 -2.59 18.64
N ASP A 305 -8.91 -2.11 17.77
CA ASP A 305 -7.60 -1.54 18.09
C ASP A 305 -6.65 -2.52 18.81
N ASN A 306 -6.89 -3.84 18.74
CA ASN A 306 -5.91 -4.82 19.20
C ASN A 306 -4.76 -5.01 18.22
N SER A 307 -4.93 -4.67 16.94
CA SER A 307 -3.85 -4.65 15.95
C SER A 307 -3.49 -3.21 15.58
N LEU A 308 -2.24 -2.98 15.22
CA LEU A 308 -1.83 -1.68 14.71
C LEU A 308 -2.31 -1.51 13.26
N TRP A 309 -2.49 -0.26 12.85
CA TRP A 309 -2.72 0.18 11.47
C TRP A 309 -1.55 1.06 11.03
N SER A 310 -1.25 1.15 9.75
CA SER A 310 -0.13 1.95 9.25
C SER A 310 -0.34 2.45 7.83
N SER A 311 0.39 3.51 7.50
CA SER A 311 0.85 3.76 6.13
C SER A 311 2.19 3.04 5.91
N TRP A 312 2.70 3.04 4.67
CA TRP A 312 3.99 2.45 4.32
C TRP A 312 4.82 3.39 3.46
N VAL A 313 6.13 3.41 3.67
CA VAL A 313 7.10 3.96 2.73
C VAL A 313 7.93 2.82 2.16
N ALA A 314 8.08 2.78 0.84
CA ALA A 314 9.00 1.89 0.15
C ALA A 314 10.01 2.75 -0.62
N ARG A 315 11.32 2.55 -0.39
CA ARG A 315 12.39 3.34 -1.03
C ARG A 315 13.41 2.44 -1.67
N ASP A 316 13.81 2.76 -2.90
CA ASP A 316 14.98 2.16 -3.53
C ASP A 316 16.25 2.60 -2.78
N VAL A 317 16.97 1.62 -2.24
CA VAL A 317 18.22 1.87 -1.49
C VAL A 317 19.42 1.20 -2.15
N ARG A 318 19.30 0.86 -3.44
CA ARG A 318 20.41 0.30 -4.20
C ARG A 318 21.56 1.31 -4.27
N PRO A 319 22.82 0.83 -4.20
CA PRO A 319 23.98 1.70 -4.38
C PRO A 319 23.91 2.46 -5.72
N GLY A 320 24.09 3.78 -5.67
CA GLY A 320 24.15 4.64 -6.85
C GLY A 320 22.81 5.20 -7.34
N VAL A 321 21.69 4.91 -6.67
CA VAL A 321 20.42 5.61 -6.91
C VAL A 321 20.54 7.06 -6.42
N VAL A 322 20.27 8.02 -7.31
CA VAL A 322 20.32 9.46 -7.01
C VAL A 322 18.91 10.03 -7.12
N GLY A 323 18.45 10.70 -6.07
CA GLY A 323 17.09 11.27 -5.99
C GLY A 323 16.06 10.32 -5.37
N PRO A 324 14.81 10.79 -5.17
CA PRO A 324 13.75 9.96 -4.62
C PRO A 324 13.28 8.97 -5.68
N THR A 325 13.57 7.68 -5.46
CA THR A 325 12.83 6.57 -6.07
C THR A 325 12.09 5.89 -4.95
N SER A 326 10.91 6.41 -4.60
CA SER A 326 10.19 6.01 -3.40
C SER A 326 8.68 6.21 -3.53
N VAL A 327 7.96 5.39 -2.77
CA VAL A 327 6.50 5.38 -2.69
C VAL A 327 6.05 5.61 -1.27
N PHE A 328 5.10 6.52 -1.08
CA PHE A 328 4.28 6.61 0.12
C PHE A 328 2.92 5.96 -0.16
N PHE A 329 2.54 4.96 0.61
CA PHE A 329 1.24 4.31 0.57
C PHE A 329 0.44 4.66 1.82
N GLY A 330 -0.66 5.39 1.64
CA GLY A 330 -1.42 5.98 2.75
C GLY A 330 -2.21 4.98 3.60
N GLY A 331 -2.49 3.77 3.07
CA GLY A 331 -3.51 2.89 3.63
C GLY A 331 -4.87 3.59 3.69
N ASP A 332 -5.71 3.16 4.62
CA ASP A 332 -6.85 3.98 5.04
C ASP A 332 -6.43 4.99 6.08
N THR A 333 -6.89 6.22 5.90
CA THR A 333 -6.49 7.30 6.79
C THR A 333 -7.41 8.50 6.70
N GLY A 334 -7.71 9.11 7.83
CA GLY A 334 -8.31 10.44 7.95
C GLY A 334 -7.25 11.54 7.91
N TYR A 335 -7.70 12.79 8.01
CA TYR A 335 -6.82 13.95 8.13
C TYR A 335 -7.29 14.91 9.21
N CYS A 336 -8.59 15.18 9.25
CA CYS A 336 -9.22 16.01 10.27
C CYS A 336 -10.65 15.52 10.54
N PHE A 337 -11.06 15.53 11.81
CA PHE A 337 -12.41 15.17 12.20
C PHE A 337 -13.38 16.35 12.02
N HIS A 338 -14.50 16.11 11.36
CA HIS A 338 -15.62 17.04 11.19
C HIS A 338 -16.73 16.70 12.18
N SER A 339 -17.02 17.61 13.10
CA SER A 339 -18.13 17.48 14.06
C SER A 339 -19.49 17.28 13.35
N PRO A 340 -20.46 16.58 13.97
CA PRO A 340 -21.83 16.48 13.46
C PRO A 340 -22.54 17.81 13.18
N SER A 341 -22.11 18.90 13.83
CA SER A 341 -22.60 20.26 13.55
C SER A 341 -22.13 20.82 12.21
N LEU A 342 -21.15 20.19 11.57
CA LEU A 342 -20.60 20.52 10.25
C LEU A 342 -21.07 19.48 9.22
N HIS A 343 -22.38 19.37 9.02
CA HIS A 343 -22.92 18.50 7.96
C HIS A 343 -22.97 19.26 6.64
N PHE A 344 -21.99 19.00 5.78
CA PHE A 344 -21.97 19.46 4.40
C PHE A 344 -22.40 18.33 3.46
N PRO A 345 -23.06 18.65 2.32
CA PRO A 345 -23.27 17.66 1.28
C PRO A 345 -21.90 17.13 0.79
N SER A 346 -21.89 15.93 0.25
CA SER A 346 -20.63 15.24 -0.14
C SER A 346 -19.83 16.01 -1.19
N ASN A 347 -20.51 16.82 -2.00
CA ASN A 347 -19.95 17.70 -3.04
C ASN A 347 -19.61 19.13 -2.57
N ALA A 348 -19.62 19.42 -1.27
CA ALA A 348 -19.29 20.75 -0.78
C ALA A 348 -17.83 21.13 -1.07
N PRO A 349 -17.51 22.44 -1.22
CA PRO A 349 -16.16 22.92 -1.47
C PRO A 349 -15.16 22.36 -0.46
N HIS A 350 -14.02 21.90 -0.97
CA HIS A 350 -13.09 21.08 -0.21
C HIS A 350 -12.12 21.87 0.65
N LEU A 351 -11.88 23.14 0.33
CA LEU A 351 -10.85 23.96 0.93
C LEU A 351 -11.35 25.38 1.25
N PRO A 352 -10.91 25.95 2.38
CA PRO A 352 -10.19 25.30 3.49
C PRO A 352 -11.15 24.54 4.42
N PRO A 353 -10.65 23.56 5.21
CA PRO A 353 -11.42 23.12 6.37
C PRO A 353 -11.58 24.32 7.32
N PRO A 354 -12.58 24.31 8.22
CA PRO A 354 -12.73 25.39 9.19
C PRO A 354 -11.37 25.64 9.90
N PRO A 355 -10.86 26.89 9.96
CA PRO A 355 -9.47 27.23 10.34
C PRO A 355 -9.07 26.85 11.79
N HIS A 356 -9.94 26.16 12.52
CA HIS A 356 -9.78 25.81 13.93
C HIS A 356 -9.82 24.29 14.20
N LEU A 357 -9.94 23.44 13.16
CA LEU A 357 -9.91 22.00 13.38
C LEU A 357 -8.47 21.49 13.44
N PRO A 358 -8.14 20.61 14.41
CA PRO A 358 -6.85 19.95 14.45
C PRO A 358 -6.67 19.03 13.23
N TYR A 359 -5.46 19.01 12.68
CA TYR A 359 -5.05 18.13 11.59
C TYR A 359 -4.10 17.05 12.11
N CYS A 360 -4.10 15.89 11.46
CA CYS A 360 -3.16 14.82 11.78
C CYS A 360 -1.72 15.28 11.48
N PRO A 361 -0.85 15.45 12.50
CA PRO A 361 0.50 15.95 12.30
C PRO A 361 1.42 14.91 11.63
N ALA A 362 1.03 13.64 11.63
CA ALA A 362 1.88 12.54 11.16
C ALA A 362 2.30 12.69 9.70
N PHE A 363 1.42 13.17 8.82
CA PHE A 363 1.77 13.29 7.39
C PHE A 363 2.87 14.30 7.14
N LYS A 364 2.82 15.42 7.86
CA LYS A 364 3.88 16.43 7.81
C LYS A 364 5.18 15.88 8.39
N GLU A 365 5.10 15.14 9.51
CA GLU A 365 6.25 14.46 10.09
C GLU A 365 6.87 13.44 9.13
N ILE A 366 6.05 12.65 8.41
CA ILE A 366 6.49 11.71 7.38
C ILE A 366 7.19 12.46 6.24
N GLY A 367 6.60 13.53 5.71
CA GLY A 367 7.22 14.33 4.64
C GLY A 367 8.47 15.08 5.08
N ASP A 368 8.60 15.45 6.36
CA ASP A 368 9.79 16.08 6.92
C ASP A 368 10.93 15.08 7.15
N ARG A 369 10.62 13.84 7.56
CA ARG A 369 11.63 12.81 7.84
C ARG A 369 12.04 11.97 6.64
N LEU A 370 11.07 11.63 5.80
CA LEU A 370 11.20 10.62 4.76
C LEU A 370 10.86 11.18 3.38
N GLY A 371 10.22 12.35 3.25
CA GLY A 371 9.97 12.96 1.94
C GLY A 371 11.21 13.64 1.34
N PRO A 372 11.16 14.04 0.06
CA PRO A 372 10.05 13.85 -0.87
C PRO A 372 9.92 12.41 -1.39
N PHE A 373 8.75 12.08 -1.95
CA PHE A 373 8.47 10.78 -2.57
C PHE A 373 8.14 10.92 -4.06
N THR A 374 8.60 9.98 -4.89
CA THR A 374 8.24 9.95 -6.33
C THR A 374 6.72 9.85 -6.49
N LEU A 375 6.10 8.94 -5.73
CA LEU A 375 4.69 8.61 -5.86
C LEU A 375 4.00 8.49 -4.50
N GLY A 376 2.88 9.20 -4.33
CA GLY A 376 1.90 8.95 -3.29
C GLY A 376 0.75 8.07 -3.78
N LEU A 377 0.43 7.00 -3.07
CA LEU A 377 -0.78 6.20 -3.25
C LEU A 377 -1.74 6.58 -2.11
N ILE A 378 -2.69 7.47 -2.39
CA ILE A 378 -3.46 8.18 -1.34
C ILE A 378 -4.96 7.87 -1.51
N PRO A 379 -5.67 7.43 -0.46
CA PRO A 379 -7.09 7.11 -0.56
C PRO A 379 -7.91 8.37 -0.85
N ILE A 380 -8.96 8.23 -1.66
CA ILE A 380 -9.90 9.32 -1.97
C ILE A 380 -11.38 8.93 -1.77
N GLY A 381 -11.65 7.65 -1.44
CA GLY A 381 -12.98 7.09 -1.25
C GLY A 381 -13.35 6.87 0.22
N ALA A 382 -14.54 6.33 0.44
CA ALA A 382 -15.09 5.98 1.76
C ALA A 382 -15.24 7.15 2.74
N TYR A 383 -15.45 8.37 2.24
CA TYR A 383 -15.39 9.57 3.08
C TYR A 383 -16.77 10.08 3.54
N PHE A 384 -17.90 9.60 3.01
CA PHE A 384 -19.21 10.19 3.32
C PHE A 384 -20.15 9.24 4.07
N PRO A 385 -20.80 9.67 5.18
CA PRO A 385 -20.92 11.04 5.69
C PRO A 385 -19.74 11.51 6.54
N ARG A 386 -19.33 12.78 6.35
CA ARG A 386 -18.15 13.36 7.01
C ARG A 386 -18.22 13.30 8.54
N MET A 387 -19.39 13.47 9.13
CA MET A 387 -19.58 13.42 10.59
C MET A 387 -19.14 12.10 11.26
N SER A 388 -19.01 11.03 10.49
CA SER A 388 -18.61 9.71 10.98
C SER A 388 -17.30 9.24 10.37
N MET A 389 -17.10 9.53 9.08
CA MET A 389 -15.97 9.00 8.32
C MET A 389 -14.72 9.88 8.41
N SER A 390 -14.84 11.20 8.60
CA SER A 390 -13.70 12.14 8.52
C SER A 390 -12.55 11.87 9.48
N GLY A 391 -12.84 11.27 10.65
CA GLY A 391 -11.82 10.86 11.60
C GLY A 391 -10.94 9.72 11.08
N MET A 392 -11.37 8.96 10.08
CA MET A 392 -10.72 7.71 9.63
C MET A 392 -10.50 7.61 8.12
N HIS A 393 -11.24 8.39 7.32
CA HIS A 393 -11.14 8.41 5.86
C HIS A 393 -11.06 9.86 5.35
N ALA A 394 -10.02 10.12 4.58
CA ALA A 394 -9.76 11.35 3.91
C ALA A 394 -10.79 11.56 2.79
N SER A 395 -11.40 12.74 2.76
CA SER A 395 -12.05 13.21 1.53
C SER A 395 -10.99 13.57 0.48
N PRO A 396 -11.34 13.67 -0.81
CA PRO A 396 -10.39 14.09 -1.84
C PRO A 396 -9.66 15.41 -1.52
N GLY A 397 -10.33 16.35 -0.84
CA GLY A 397 -9.70 17.56 -0.32
C GLY A 397 -8.67 17.33 0.78
N ASP A 398 -8.93 16.38 1.69
CA ASP A 398 -7.96 15.94 2.69
C ASP A 398 -6.79 15.22 2.04
N SER A 399 -7.04 14.40 1.01
CA SER A 399 -6.03 13.68 0.25
C SER A 399 -5.03 14.66 -0.40
N VAL A 400 -5.50 15.79 -0.94
CA VAL A 400 -4.61 16.85 -1.49
C VAL A 400 -3.73 17.49 -0.41
N ARG A 401 -4.19 17.55 0.84
CA ARG A 401 -3.37 18.03 1.97
C ARG A 401 -2.34 16.98 2.38
N ILE A 402 -2.74 15.71 2.46
CA ILE A 402 -1.83 14.59 2.70
C ILE A 402 -0.72 14.57 1.64
N PHE A 403 -1.07 14.75 0.37
CA PHE A 403 -0.12 14.86 -0.75
C PHE A 403 0.94 15.96 -0.50
N ARG A 404 0.51 17.15 -0.07
CA ARG A 404 1.41 18.27 0.24
C ARG A 404 2.27 18.01 1.48
N ASP A 405 1.65 17.55 2.57
CA ASP A 405 2.32 17.33 3.85
C ASP A 405 3.37 16.22 3.76
N THR A 406 3.10 15.18 2.98
CA THR A 406 4.05 14.10 2.70
C THR A 406 5.11 14.46 1.66
N LYS A 407 4.96 15.60 0.97
CA LYS A 407 5.85 16.06 -0.11
C LYS A 407 5.99 15.03 -1.24
N CYS A 408 4.88 14.39 -1.61
CA CYS A 408 4.86 13.58 -2.83
C CYS A 408 5.03 14.47 -4.07
N ILE A 409 5.77 13.98 -5.07
CA ILE A 409 5.98 14.68 -6.35
C ILE A 409 4.76 14.45 -7.25
N GLN A 410 4.34 13.19 -7.38
CA GLN A 410 3.10 12.79 -8.04
C GLN A 410 2.25 11.92 -7.10
N ALA A 411 0.96 11.79 -7.37
CA ALA A 411 0.09 10.88 -6.63
C ALA A 411 -1.01 10.24 -7.48
N LEU A 412 -1.38 9.03 -7.06
CA LEU A 412 -2.48 8.25 -7.58
C LEU A 412 -3.56 8.06 -6.50
N GLY A 413 -4.79 8.42 -6.82
CA GLY A 413 -5.96 8.22 -5.97
C GLY A 413 -6.39 6.76 -5.94
N ILE A 414 -6.41 6.16 -4.74
CA ILE A 414 -6.78 4.75 -4.49
C ILE A 414 -8.06 4.66 -3.64
N HIS A 415 -8.45 3.44 -3.25
CA HIS A 415 -9.59 3.10 -2.37
C HIS A 415 -10.99 3.28 -2.98
N TRP A 416 -11.12 4.07 -4.03
CA TRP A 416 -12.41 4.38 -4.64
C TRP A 416 -12.83 3.40 -5.76
N GLY A 417 -14.07 3.53 -6.20
CA GLY A 417 -14.55 2.95 -7.47
C GLY A 417 -14.64 1.42 -7.51
N THR A 418 -14.43 0.72 -6.39
CA THR A 418 -14.33 -0.75 -6.39
C THR A 418 -15.38 -1.42 -5.52
N PHE A 419 -15.54 -0.97 -4.29
CA PHE A 419 -16.56 -1.44 -3.35
C PHE A 419 -17.36 -0.25 -2.82
N ARG A 420 -18.68 -0.39 -2.71
CA ARG A 420 -19.49 0.58 -1.99
C ARG A 420 -19.41 0.36 -0.47
N MET A 421 -18.59 1.16 0.19
CA MET A 421 -18.38 1.12 1.64
C MET A 421 -19.19 2.17 2.41
N THR A 422 -19.71 3.17 1.71
CA THR A 422 -20.23 4.42 2.27
C THR A 422 -21.31 5.03 1.37
N ALA A 423 -21.74 6.25 1.68
CA ALA A 423 -22.90 6.89 1.06
C ALA A 423 -22.58 7.88 -0.07
N GLU A 424 -21.32 8.19 -0.38
CA GLU A 424 -20.99 8.95 -1.59
C GLU A 424 -21.35 8.16 -2.86
N ARG A 425 -21.54 8.87 -3.98
CA ARG A 425 -21.75 8.23 -5.29
C ARG A 425 -20.44 7.61 -5.77
N LEU A 426 -20.54 6.49 -6.47
CA LEU A 426 -19.37 5.72 -6.94
C LEU A 426 -18.38 6.56 -7.78
N THR A 427 -18.89 7.47 -8.63
CA THR A 427 -18.07 8.31 -9.54
C THR A 427 -17.64 9.64 -8.94
N GLU A 428 -18.08 9.96 -7.72
CA GLU A 428 -17.82 11.26 -7.09
C GLU A 428 -16.35 11.48 -6.67
N PRO A 429 -15.61 10.48 -6.14
CA PRO A 429 -14.25 10.72 -5.64
C PRO A 429 -13.28 11.35 -6.66
N PRO A 430 -13.21 10.90 -7.94
CA PRO A 430 -12.38 11.57 -8.95
C PRO A 430 -12.83 12.97 -9.31
N GLU A 431 -14.14 13.23 -9.39
CA GLU A 431 -14.71 14.56 -9.68
C GLU A 431 -14.24 15.56 -8.61
N MET A 432 -14.38 15.14 -7.36
CA MET A 432 -14.00 15.90 -6.17
C MET A 432 -12.48 16.05 -6.03
N LEU A 433 -11.70 15.03 -6.36
CA LEU A 433 -10.24 15.12 -6.41
C LEU A 433 -9.77 16.16 -7.43
N ALA A 434 -10.34 16.12 -8.65
CA ALA A 434 -10.00 17.07 -9.69
C ALA A 434 -10.36 18.51 -9.29
N ALA A 435 -11.50 18.71 -8.61
CA ALA A 435 -11.87 20.01 -8.06
C ALA A 435 -10.87 20.48 -6.98
N ALA A 436 -10.56 19.64 -5.99
CA ALA A 436 -9.63 19.96 -4.92
C ALA A 436 -8.21 20.25 -5.43
N ALA A 437 -7.74 19.50 -6.43
CA ALA A 437 -6.43 19.70 -7.05
C ALA A 437 -6.36 21.06 -7.77
N ARG A 438 -7.41 21.46 -8.51
CA ARG A 438 -7.51 22.78 -9.15
C ARG A 438 -7.55 23.91 -8.13
N GLU A 439 -8.35 23.79 -7.07
CA GLU A 439 -8.42 24.76 -5.97
C GLU A 439 -7.06 24.93 -5.28
N ALA A 440 -6.29 23.83 -5.18
CA ALA A 440 -4.94 23.82 -4.65
C ALA A 440 -3.87 24.30 -5.65
N GLY A 441 -4.23 24.65 -6.89
CA GLY A 441 -3.27 25.07 -7.92
C GLY A 441 -2.26 23.99 -8.31
N LEU A 442 -2.64 22.70 -8.18
CA LEU A 442 -1.80 21.60 -8.66
C LEU A 442 -1.86 21.55 -10.20
N GLY A 443 -0.72 21.24 -10.82
CA GLY A 443 -0.65 20.98 -12.26
C GLY A 443 -1.50 19.77 -12.66
N GLU A 444 -1.95 19.76 -13.91
CA GLU A 444 -2.69 18.62 -14.47
C GLU A 444 -1.83 17.34 -14.39
N GLY A 445 -2.45 16.23 -13.98
CA GLY A 445 -1.76 14.94 -13.85
C GLY A 445 -0.82 14.79 -12.66
N VAL A 446 -0.63 15.82 -11.83
CA VAL A 446 0.21 15.74 -10.62
C VAL A 446 -0.43 14.84 -9.56
N PHE A 447 -1.75 14.99 -9.34
CA PHE A 447 -2.52 14.09 -8.48
C PHE A 447 -3.85 13.77 -9.17
N GLY A 448 -4.02 12.52 -9.59
CA GLY A 448 -5.20 12.08 -10.32
C GLY A 448 -5.52 10.61 -10.10
N VAL A 449 -6.37 10.07 -10.97
CA VAL A 449 -6.79 8.66 -10.97
C VAL A 449 -6.42 7.99 -12.30
N CYS A 450 -6.46 6.66 -12.33
CA CYS A 450 -6.26 5.84 -13.52
C CYS A 450 -7.37 4.79 -13.67
N ALA A 451 -7.40 4.06 -14.77
CA ALA A 451 -8.28 2.90 -14.90
C ALA A 451 -7.82 1.75 -14.00
N ILE A 452 -8.75 0.91 -13.55
CA ILE A 452 -8.41 -0.37 -12.90
C ILE A 452 -7.68 -1.24 -13.93
N GLY A 453 -6.49 -1.72 -13.59
CA GLY A 453 -5.58 -2.42 -14.50
C GLY A 453 -4.65 -1.49 -15.31
N GLU A 454 -4.77 -0.18 -15.20
CA GLU A 454 -3.81 0.72 -15.87
C GLU A 454 -2.45 0.71 -15.16
N THR A 455 -1.37 0.62 -15.95
CA THR A 455 -0.02 0.84 -15.46
C THR A 455 0.49 2.20 -15.90
N ARG A 456 1.01 2.99 -14.95
CA ARG A 456 1.66 4.29 -15.23
C ARG A 456 3.09 4.31 -14.73
N GLY A 457 3.94 5.06 -15.44
CA GLY A 457 5.31 5.34 -15.04
C GLY A 457 5.44 6.71 -14.36
N TYR A 458 6.26 6.79 -13.31
CA TYR A 458 6.50 7.97 -12.48
C TYR A 458 8.01 8.20 -12.33
N SER A 459 8.43 9.47 -12.24
CA SER A 459 9.84 9.88 -12.21
C SER A 459 10.05 11.11 -11.36
#